data_AF-A0A7C6S343-F1
#
_entry.id   AF-A0A7C6S343-F1
#
_cell.length_a   1.000
_cell.length_b   1.000
_cell.length_c   1.000
_cell.angle_alpha   90.00
_cell.angle_beta   90.00
_cell.angle_gamma   90.00
#
_symmetry.space_group_name_H-M   'P 1'
#
loop_
_entity.id
_entity.type
_entity.pdbx_description
1 polymer ?
#
loop_
_entity_poly.entity_id
_entity_poly.type
_entity_poly.pdbx_seq_one_letter_code
_entity_poly.pdbx_strand_id
1 'polypeptide(L)'
;MDYDLIIIGAGPAGYVAAIRAGQLGLKTAIVEKKHVGGMCLNWGCIPSKTILESAKVYEKTKTLAEFGIDGVDLENLSFNWDTVKKRSKKITKRLTAGVNFLL
;
A
#
# COMPACT_ATOMS: atom_id res chain seq x y z
N MET A 1 16.08 -25.01 22.06
CA MET A 1 15.30 -24.62 20.87
C MET A 1 15.91 -23.33 20.36
N ASP A 2 16.19 -23.21 19.05
CA ASP A 2 16.91 -22.06 18.49
C ASP A 2 16.06 -20.80 18.31
N TYR A 3 14.74 -20.89 18.36
CA TYR A 3 13.83 -19.75 18.23
C TYR A 3 12.74 -19.84 19.29
N ASP A 4 12.31 -18.70 19.80
CA ASP A 4 11.20 -18.60 20.76
C ASP A 4 9.85 -18.51 20.05
N LEU A 5 9.83 -17.96 18.83
CA LEU A 5 8.62 -17.78 18.01
C LEU A 5 8.93 -17.98 16.53
N ILE A 6 8.09 -18.74 15.84
CA ILE A 6 8.13 -18.88 14.38
C ILE A 6 6.77 -18.46 13.82
N ILE A 7 6.78 -17.53 12.85
CA ILE A 7 5.60 -16.97 12.21
C ILE A 7 5.59 -17.39 10.74
N ILE A 8 4.47 -17.97 10.29
CA ILE A 8 4.29 -18.38 8.89
C ILE A 8 3.36 -17.37 8.21
N GLY A 9 3.91 -16.65 7.23
CA GLY A 9 3.26 -15.60 6.46
C GLY A 9 3.65 -14.20 6.94
N ALA A 10 4.21 -13.38 6.06
CA ALA A 10 4.57 -11.99 6.34
C ALA A 10 3.49 -11.01 5.87
N GLY A 11 2.22 -11.36 6.10
CA GLY A 11 1.09 -10.43 5.95
C GLY A 11 1.01 -9.42 7.10
N PRO A 12 0.00 -8.52 7.09
CA PRO A 12 -0.19 -7.50 8.13
C PRO A 12 -0.11 -8.02 9.56
N ALA A 13 -0.76 -9.15 9.85
CA ALA A 13 -0.69 -9.74 11.18
C ALA A 13 0.72 -10.30 11.48
N GLY A 14 1.32 -10.99 10.51
CA GLY A 14 2.58 -11.69 10.67
C GLY A 14 3.78 -10.76 10.86
N TYR A 15 3.95 -9.76 9.99
CA TYR A 15 5.07 -8.83 10.14
C TYR A 15 4.92 -7.95 11.38
N VAL A 16 3.68 -7.55 11.77
CA VAL A 16 3.46 -6.79 13.00
C VAL A 16 3.83 -7.64 14.23
N ALA A 17 3.40 -8.89 14.26
CA ALA A 17 3.75 -9.82 15.33
C ALA A 17 5.27 -10.08 15.39
N ALA A 18 5.93 -10.28 14.24
CA ALA A 18 7.39 -10.48 14.19
C ALA A 18 8.16 -9.27 14.72
N ILE A 19 7.84 -8.07 14.24
CA ILE A 19 8.47 -6.82 14.68
C ILE A 19 8.28 -6.67 16.19
N ARG A 20 7.05 -6.89 16.69
CA ARG A 20 6.77 -6.74 18.12
C ARG A 20 7.50 -7.78 18.97
N ALA A 21 7.56 -9.03 18.52
CA ALA A 21 8.28 -10.09 19.21
C ALA A 21 9.79 -9.81 19.28
N GLY A 22 10.39 -9.33 18.18
CA GLY A 22 11.79 -8.90 18.16
C GLY A 22 12.06 -7.72 19.11
N GLN A 23 11.16 -6.72 19.16
CA GLN A 23 11.24 -5.62 20.11
C GLN A 23 11.14 -6.04 21.58
N LEU A 24 10.47 -7.17 21.86
CA LEU A 24 10.35 -7.76 23.19
C LEU A 24 11.50 -8.72 23.53
N GLY A 25 12.49 -8.86 22.64
CA GLY A 25 13.68 -9.68 22.85
C GLY A 25 13.54 -11.16 22.50
N LEU A 26 12.41 -11.59 21.91
CA LEU A 26 12.25 -12.97 21.46
C LEU A 26 13.07 -13.22 20.19
N LYS A 27 13.83 -14.33 20.17
CA LYS A 27 14.48 -14.81 18.95
C LYS A 27 13.41 -15.34 18.00
N THR A 28 13.00 -14.49 17.07
CA THR A 28 11.82 -14.71 16.21
C THR A 28 12.23 -15.01 14.77
N ALA A 29 11.64 -16.03 14.16
CA ALA A 29 11.72 -16.28 12.71
C ALA A 29 10.38 -15.97 12.04
N ILE A 30 10.41 -15.39 10.85
CA ILE A 30 9.23 -15.22 9.99
C ILE A 30 9.51 -15.79 8.60
N VAL A 31 8.55 -16.53 8.05
CA VAL A 31 8.69 -17.21 6.75
C VAL A 31 7.60 -16.72 5.80
N GLU A 32 8.00 -16.22 4.63
CA GLU A 32 7.09 -15.78 3.57
C GLU A 32 7.55 -16.35 2.23
N LYS A 33 6.60 -16.77 1.39
CA LYS A 33 6.88 -17.45 0.12
C LYS A 33 7.46 -16.49 -0.92
N LYS A 34 6.98 -15.25 -1.00
CA LYS A 34 7.33 -14.37 -2.12
C LYS A 34 7.49 -12.89 -1.75
N HIS A 35 6.44 -12.26 -1.23
CA HIS A 35 6.42 -10.81 -1.01
C HIS A 35 5.95 -10.49 0.40
N VAL A 36 6.81 -9.85 1.18
CA VAL A 36 6.49 -9.28 2.49
C VAL A 36 5.37 -8.24 2.34
N GLY A 37 4.53 -8.12 3.37
CA GLY A 37 3.34 -7.27 3.40
C GLY A 37 2.05 -8.01 3.04
N GLY A 38 2.14 -9.27 2.57
CA GLY A 38 1.00 -10.12 2.23
C GLY A 38 0.06 -9.50 1.20
N MET A 39 -1.19 -9.97 1.18
CA MET A 39 -2.18 -9.53 0.21
C MET A 39 -2.47 -8.03 0.31
N CYS A 40 -2.72 -7.50 1.51
CA CYS A 40 -3.18 -6.12 1.72
C CYS A 40 -2.24 -5.07 1.08
N LEU A 41 -0.92 -5.21 1.29
CA LEU A 41 0.07 -4.28 0.75
C LEU A 41 0.33 -4.47 -0.74
N ASN A 42 0.39 -5.72 -1.21
CA ASN A 42 0.88 -6.03 -2.54
C ASN A 42 -0.23 -6.04 -3.61
N TRP A 43 -1.44 -6.53 -3.28
CA TRP A 43 -2.52 -6.72 -4.27
C TRP A 43 -3.92 -6.36 -3.76
N GLY A 44 -4.08 -6.04 -2.47
CA GLY A 44 -5.37 -5.84 -1.83
C GLY A 44 -5.68 -4.37 -1.60
N CYS A 45 -5.90 -4.01 -0.34
CA CYS A 45 -6.37 -2.69 0.05
C CYS A 45 -5.45 -1.56 -0.44
N ILE A 46 -4.14 -1.65 -0.27
CA ILE A 46 -3.24 -0.55 -0.61
C ILE A 46 -3.31 -0.15 -2.10
N PRO A 47 -3.11 -1.06 -3.07
CA PRO A 47 -3.18 -0.70 -4.47
C PRO A 47 -4.60 -0.31 -4.90
N SER A 48 -5.63 -1.00 -4.40
CA SER A 48 -7.03 -0.68 -4.74
C SER A 48 -7.45 0.70 -4.24
N LYS A 49 -7.13 1.07 -3.00
CA LYS A 49 -7.49 2.39 -2.45
C LYS A 49 -6.68 3.51 -3.10
N THR A 50 -5.44 3.26 -3.52
CA THR A 50 -4.66 4.25 -4.28
C THR A 50 -5.29 4.57 -5.64
N ILE A 51 -5.78 3.53 -6.32
CA ILE A 51 -6.45 3.69 -7.62
C ILE A 51 -7.79 4.39 -7.42
N LEU A 52 -8.59 3.96 -6.43
CA LEU A 52 -9.87 4.57 -6.10
C LEU A 52 -9.72 6.05 -5.78
N GLU A 53 -8.68 6.43 -5.04
CA GLU A 53 -8.40 7.84 -4.75
C GLU A 53 -8.11 8.65 -6.02
N SER A 54 -7.38 8.07 -6.97
CA SER A 54 -7.12 8.73 -8.25
C SER A 54 -8.42 8.95 -9.04
N ALA A 55 -9.33 7.97 -9.01
CA ALA A 55 -10.65 8.09 -9.63
C ALA A 55 -11.54 9.13 -8.93
N LYS A 56 -11.51 9.20 -7.59
CA LYS A 56 -12.21 10.23 -6.82
C LYS A 56 -11.73 11.64 -7.14
N VAL A 57 -10.42 11.84 -7.30
CA VAL A 57 -9.86 13.13 -7.72
C VAL A 57 -10.34 13.51 -9.11
N TYR A 58 -10.33 12.57 -10.06
CA TYR A 58 -10.86 12.79 -11.40
C TYR A 58 -12.34 13.20 -11.36
N GLU A 59 -13.16 12.47 -10.58
CA GLU A 59 -14.58 12.78 -10.46
C GLU A 59 -14.83 14.14 -9.81
N LYS A 60 -14.09 14.46 -8.74
CA LYS A 60 -14.16 15.76 -8.07
C LYS A 60 -13.75 16.92 -8.99
N THR A 61 -12.88 16.66 -9.98
CA THR A 61 -12.48 17.67 -10.96
C THR A 61 -13.67 18.16 -11.78
N LYS A 62 -14.67 17.30 -12.01
CA LYS A 62 -15.86 17.65 -12.78
C LYS A 62 -16.82 18.59 -12.05
N THR A 63 -16.73 18.68 -10.73
CA THR A 63 -17.61 19.52 -9.90
C THR A 63 -16.90 20.77 -9.35
N LEU A 64 -15.72 21.11 -9.89
CA LEU A 64 -14.91 22.24 -9.39
C LEU A 64 -15.60 23.60 -9.49
N ALA A 65 -16.48 23.80 -10.47
CA ALA A 65 -17.26 25.03 -10.63
C ALA A 65 -18.16 25.31 -9.40
N GLU A 66 -18.66 24.27 -8.72
CA GLU A 66 -19.45 24.42 -7.48
C GLU A 66 -18.63 25.03 -6.34
N PHE A 67 -17.30 24.91 -6.42
CA PHE A 67 -16.35 25.48 -5.46
C PHE A 67 -15.79 26.84 -5.92
N GLY A 68 -16.32 27.43 -6.99
CA GLY A 68 -15.82 28.68 -7.57
C GLY A 68 -14.45 28.55 -8.24
N ILE A 69 -14.09 27.34 -8.67
CA ILE A 69 -12.84 27.07 -9.41
C ILE A 69 -13.17 26.97 -10.89
N ASP A 70 -12.86 28.04 -11.63
CA ASP A 70 -13.09 28.17 -13.06
C ASP A 70 -11.82 27.87 -13.89
N GLY A 71 -11.96 27.78 -15.21
CA GLY A 71 -10.84 27.64 -16.15
C GLY A 71 -10.32 26.22 -16.37
N VAL A 72 -11.04 25.21 -15.86
CA VAL A 72 -10.74 23.79 -16.14
C VAL A 72 -11.49 23.33 -17.38
N ASP A 73 -10.75 22.89 -18.39
CA ASP A 73 -11.31 22.29 -19.60
C ASP A 73 -11.76 20.84 -19.32
N LEU A 74 -13.07 20.65 -19.13
CA LEU A 74 -13.67 19.35 -18.88
C LEU A 74 -13.82 18.49 -20.14
N GLU A 75 -13.80 19.08 -21.33
CA GLU A 75 -13.93 18.35 -22.60
C GLU A 75 -12.64 17.57 -22.90
N ASN A 76 -11.49 18.18 -22.60
CA ASN A 76 -10.17 17.56 -22.79
C ASN A 76 -9.63 16.85 -21.53
N LEU A 77 -10.42 16.81 -20.45
CA LEU A 77 -10.04 16.12 -19.23
C LEU A 77 -9.97 14.59 -19.45
N SER A 78 -8.80 14.00 -19.22
CA SER A 78 -8.57 12.56 -19.45
C SER A 78 -7.98 11.84 -18.24
N PHE A 79 -8.31 10.56 -18.09
CA PHE A 79 -7.81 9.72 -17.01
C PHE A 79 -6.65 8.83 -17.49
N ASN A 80 -5.42 9.25 -17.21
CA ASN A 80 -4.23 8.49 -17.61
C ASN A 80 -4.00 7.24 -16.73
N TRP A 81 -4.51 6.10 -17.20
CA TRP A 81 -4.44 4.84 -16.47
C TRP A 81 -3.02 4.35 -16.17
N ASP A 82 -2.07 4.56 -17.09
CA ASP A 82 -0.69 4.11 -16.89
C ASP A 82 0.00 4.89 -15.76
N THR A 83 -0.26 6.19 -15.66
CA THR A 83 0.24 7.02 -14.58
C THR A 83 -0.36 6.60 -13.24
N VAL A 84 -1.66 6.29 -13.21
CA VAL A 84 -2.35 5.79 -12.01
C VAL A 84 -1.77 4.45 -11.54
N LYS A 85 -1.56 3.50 -12.46
CA LYS A 85 -0.89 2.22 -12.14
C LYS A 85 0.53 2.43 -11.61
N LYS A 86 1.31 3.34 -12.21
CA LYS A 86 2.67 3.67 -11.74
C LYS A 86 2.64 4.27 -10.33
N ARG A 87 1.71 5.19 -10.04
CA ARG A 87 1.51 5.75 -8.68
C ARG A 87 1.17 4.64 -7.67
N SER A 88 0.24 3.76 -8.00
CA SER A 88 -0.15 2.62 -7.15
C SER A 88 1.05 1.72 -6.83
N LYS A 89 1.80 1.30 -7.86
CA LYS A 89 3.03 0.49 -7.69
C LYS A 89 4.10 1.21 -6.85
N LYS A 90 4.29 2.52 -7.04
CA LYS A 90 5.25 3.32 -6.26
C LYS A 90 4.90 3.31 -4.77
N ILE A 91 3.63 3.47 -4.42
CA ILE A 91 3.16 3.46 -3.02
C ILE A 91 3.34 2.06 -2.41
N THR A 92 2.89 1.00 -3.08
CA THR A 92 3.11 -0.38 -2.63
C THR A 92 4.60 -0.67 -2.40
N LYS A 93 5.47 -0.32 -3.36
CA LYS A 93 6.92 -0.54 -3.23
C LYS A 93 7.52 0.19 -2.00
N ARG A 94 7.12 1.45 -1.78
CA ARG A 94 7.59 2.23 -0.61
C ARG A 94 7.18 1.56 0.70
N LEU A 95 5.92 1.15 0.83
CA LEU A 95 5.42 0.57 2.07
C LEU A 95 6.01 -0.81 2.33
N THR A 96 6.11 -1.67 1.31
CA THR A 96 6.75 -2.98 1.44
C THR A 96 8.23 -2.85 1.79
N ALA A 97 8.95 -1.89 1.21
CA ALA A 97 10.34 -1.60 1.59
C ALA A 97 10.48 -1.17 3.06
N GLY A 98 9.54 -0.37 3.56
CA GLY A 98 9.49 0.01 4.97
C GLY A 98 9.29 -1.18 5.91
N VAL A 99 8.39 -2.11 5.57
CA VAL A 99 8.19 -3.34 6.35
C VAL A 99 9.44 -4.22 6.31
N ASN A 100 10.05 -4.41 5.14
CA ASN A 100 11.30 -5.17 5.00
C ASN A 100 12.47 -4.58 5.78
N PHE A 101 12.50 -3.27 6.00
CA PHE A 101 13.54 -2.64 6.80
C PHE A 101 13.38 -2.90 8.31
N LEU A 102 12.13 -3.14 8.76
CA LEU A 102 11.82 -3.38 10.17
C LEU A 102 11.92 -4.86 10.58
N LEU A 103 11.90 -5.77 9.59
CA LEU A 103 12.12 -7.21 9.76
C LEU A 103 13.59 -7.55 9.58
#